data_AF-A0A7Z9KVT3-F1
#
_entry.id   AF-A0A7Z9KVT3-F1
#
_cell.length_a   1.000
_cell.length_b   1.000
_cell.length_c   1.000
_cell.angle_alpha   90.00
_cell.angle_beta   90.00
_cell.angle_gamma   90.00
#
_symmetry.space_group_name_H-M   'P 1'
#
loop_
_entity.id
_entity.type
_entity.pdbx_description
1 polymer ?
#
loop_
_entity_poly.entity_id
_entity_poly.type
_entity_poly.pdbx_seq_one_letter_code
_entity_poly.pdbx_strand_id
1 'polypeptide(L)'
;MIFDRIKEAGMKAAMSPSAMKLLSDPRVQKMMMRALRLPSDVRMAMEKNGQTLAKSFALVTREELSNMKRNLRDLKSQIDQLENELEKARSAPAAVPASPSNGSSAPKTAAKPKASAKKSVKKSVKVTRKKKVTVKRKTTK
;
A
#
# COMPACT_ATOMS: atom_id res chain seq x y z
N MET A 1 -22.13 4.23 -39.07
CA MET A 1 -23.38 5.04 -39.02
C MET A 1 -23.86 5.40 -37.61
N ILE A 2 -23.87 4.51 -36.61
CA ILE A 2 -24.32 4.86 -35.24
C ILE A 2 -23.33 5.81 -34.53
N PHE A 3 -22.03 5.52 -34.64
CA PHE A 3 -20.98 6.35 -34.05
C PHE A 3 -20.96 7.78 -34.62
N ASP A 4 -21.28 7.95 -35.90
CA ASP A 4 -21.31 9.27 -36.55
C ASP A 4 -22.48 10.11 -36.04
N ARG A 5 -23.66 9.51 -35.80
CA ARG A 5 -24.78 10.22 -35.18
C ARG A 5 -24.53 10.63 -33.74
N ILE A 6 -23.79 9.81 -32.99
CA ILE A 6 -23.38 10.16 -31.61
C ILE A 6 -22.39 11.32 -31.63
N LYS A 7 -21.43 11.33 -32.58
CA LYS A 7 -20.50 12.45 -32.76
C LYS A 7 -21.22 13.72 -33.20
N GLU A 8 -22.15 13.62 -34.13
CA GLU A 8 -22.91 14.76 -34.65
C GLU A 8 -23.87 15.34 -33.60
N ALA A 9 -24.55 14.49 -32.83
CA ALA A 9 -25.38 14.89 -31.69
C ALA A 9 -24.53 15.48 -30.56
N GLY A 10 -23.34 14.91 -30.30
CA GLY A 10 -22.38 15.44 -29.34
C GLY A 10 -21.85 16.82 -29.71
N MET A 11 -21.52 17.07 -30.98
CA MET A 11 -21.11 18.39 -31.47
C MET A 11 -22.26 19.41 -31.38
N LYS A 12 -23.48 19.02 -31.74
CA LYS A 12 -24.67 19.89 -31.60
C LYS A 12 -24.98 20.21 -30.13
N ALA A 13 -24.78 19.26 -29.22
CA ALA A 13 -24.94 19.47 -27.79
C ALA A 13 -23.86 20.40 -27.21
N ALA A 14 -22.60 20.23 -27.61
CA ALA A 14 -21.49 21.09 -27.19
C ALA A 14 -21.64 22.54 -27.71
N MET A 15 -22.22 22.71 -28.90
CA MET A 15 -22.56 24.04 -29.46
C MET A 15 -23.90 24.59 -29.00
N SER A 16 -24.63 23.87 -28.13
CA SER A 16 -25.90 24.38 -27.61
C SER A 16 -25.66 25.58 -26.68
N PRO A 17 -26.56 26.58 -26.66
CA PRO A 17 -26.46 27.74 -25.76
C PRO A 17 -26.37 27.35 -24.28
N SER A 18 -26.95 26.22 -23.91
CA SER A 18 -26.92 25.67 -22.55
C SER A 18 -25.57 25.05 -22.19
N ALA A 19 -24.92 24.35 -23.11
CA ALA A 19 -23.56 23.84 -22.90
C ALA A 19 -22.54 24.98 -22.80
N MET A 20 -22.72 26.03 -23.60
CA MET A 20 -21.89 27.23 -23.57
C MET A 20 -22.04 27.99 -22.23
N LYS A 21 -23.26 28.02 -21.67
CA LYS A 21 -23.52 28.55 -20.30
C LYS A 21 -22.89 27.70 -19.20
N LEU A 22 -22.88 26.37 -19.35
CA LEU A 22 -22.23 25.49 -18.39
C LEU A 22 -20.71 25.58 -18.46
N LEU A 23 -20.13 25.68 -19.66
CA LEU A 23 -18.68 25.80 -19.84
C LEU A 23 -18.14 27.15 -19.34
N SER A 24 -18.94 28.20 -19.48
CA SER A 24 -18.64 29.54 -18.94
C SER A 24 -18.84 29.64 -17.43
N ASP A 25 -19.42 28.62 -16.78
CA ASP A 25 -19.47 28.59 -15.32
C ASP A 25 -18.04 28.43 -14.75
N PRO A 26 -17.57 29.34 -13.90
CA PRO A 26 -16.24 29.27 -13.30
C PRO A 26 -16.03 27.97 -12.50
N ARG A 27 -17.08 27.30 -12.02
CA ARG A 27 -16.99 26.02 -11.31
C ARG A 27 -16.66 24.88 -12.26
N VAL A 28 -17.33 24.84 -13.41
CA VAL A 28 -17.09 23.82 -14.45
C VAL A 28 -15.71 24.02 -15.07
N GLN A 29 -15.34 25.26 -15.37
CA GLN A 29 -14.01 25.56 -15.90
C GLN A 29 -12.89 25.16 -14.92
N LYS A 30 -13.05 25.44 -13.62
CA LYS A 30 -12.09 24.99 -12.58
C LYS A 30 -12.03 23.47 -12.48
N MET A 31 -13.18 22.78 -12.59
CA MET A 31 -13.22 21.32 -12.57
C MET A 31 -12.57 20.72 -13.82
N MET A 32 -12.81 21.28 -15.00
CA MET A 32 -12.14 20.90 -16.25
C MET A 32 -10.62 21.09 -16.13
N MET A 33 -10.17 22.27 -15.68
CA MET A 33 -8.76 22.57 -15.49
C MET A 33 -8.11 21.65 -14.45
N ARG A 34 -8.85 21.30 -13.40
CA ARG A 34 -8.41 20.33 -12.41
C ARG A 34 -8.38 18.92 -13.00
N ALA A 35 -9.37 18.53 -13.80
CA ALA A 35 -9.45 17.24 -14.48
C ALA A 35 -8.30 17.04 -15.47
N LEU A 36 -7.90 18.07 -16.21
CA LEU A 36 -6.73 18.05 -17.10
C LEU A 36 -5.41 17.85 -16.34
N ARG A 37 -5.34 18.26 -15.06
CA ARG A 37 -4.17 18.10 -14.18
C ARG A 37 -4.21 16.83 -13.34
N LEU A 38 -5.36 16.15 -13.27
CA LEU A 38 -5.59 14.95 -12.47
C LEU A 38 -5.28 13.59 -13.14
N PRO A 39 -5.02 13.43 -14.45
CA PRO A 39 -4.99 12.09 -15.04
C PRO A 39 -3.81 11.24 -14.55
N SER A 40 -2.69 11.87 -14.16
CA SER A 40 -1.56 11.18 -13.53
C SER A 40 -1.93 10.60 -12.17
N ASP A 41 -2.59 11.40 -11.33
CA ASP A 41 -2.92 11.05 -9.95
C ASP A 41 -4.04 10.01 -9.90
N VAL A 42 -5.02 10.13 -10.80
CA VAL A 42 -6.13 9.17 -10.93
C VAL A 42 -5.62 7.82 -11.41
N ARG A 43 -4.70 7.77 -12.37
CA ARG A 43 -4.11 6.51 -12.82
C ARG A 43 -3.37 5.81 -11.69
N MET A 44 -2.56 6.54 -10.92
CA MET A 44 -1.87 5.98 -9.76
C MET A 44 -2.82 5.54 -8.63
N ALA A 45 -3.91 6.27 -8.41
CA ALA A 45 -4.93 5.88 -7.44
C ALA A 45 -5.72 4.64 -7.89
N MET A 46 -6.05 4.54 -9.17
CA MET A 46 -6.72 3.37 -9.73
C MET A 46 -5.82 2.13 -9.74
N GLU A 47 -4.51 2.27 -9.96
CA GLU A 47 -3.57 1.15 -9.88
C GLU A 47 -3.53 0.56 -8.45
N LYS A 48 -3.44 1.43 -7.43
CA LYS A 48 -3.41 1.03 -6.01
C LYS A 48 -4.74 0.44 -5.53
N ASN A 49 -5.85 1.08 -5.90
CA ASN A 49 -7.18 0.60 -5.55
C ASN A 49 -7.52 -0.67 -6.33
N GLY A 50 -7.13 -0.75 -7.59
CA GLY A 50 -7.27 -1.92 -8.45
C GLY A 50 -6.54 -3.12 -7.88
N GLN A 51 -5.28 -2.97 -7.44
CA GLN A 51 -4.56 -4.04 -6.73
C GLN A 51 -5.27 -4.48 -5.43
N THR A 52 -5.82 -3.53 -4.67
CA THR A 52 -6.48 -3.85 -3.39
C THR A 52 -7.81 -4.58 -3.61
N LEU A 53 -8.59 -4.14 -4.60
CA LEU A 53 -9.83 -4.78 -5.00
C LEU A 53 -9.56 -6.16 -5.61
N ALA A 54 -8.57 -6.25 -6.51
CA ALA A 54 -8.17 -7.53 -7.11
C ALA A 54 -7.77 -8.55 -6.04
N LYS A 55 -6.97 -8.15 -5.05
CA LYS A 55 -6.66 -8.99 -3.87
C LYS A 55 -7.91 -9.43 -3.11
N SER A 56 -8.86 -8.52 -2.86
CA SER A 56 -10.09 -8.85 -2.13
C SER A 56 -11.04 -9.77 -2.90
N PHE A 57 -11.01 -9.73 -4.23
CA PHE A 57 -11.79 -10.59 -5.12
C PHE A 57 -11.00 -11.83 -5.59
N ALA A 58 -9.83 -12.09 -5.00
CA ALA A 58 -8.90 -13.15 -5.41
C ALA A 58 -8.56 -13.16 -6.91
N LEU A 59 -8.70 -12.02 -7.58
CA LEU A 59 -8.34 -11.82 -8.98
C LEU A 59 -6.84 -11.59 -9.02
N VAL A 60 -6.11 -12.56 -9.56
CA VAL A 60 -4.65 -12.47 -9.65
C VAL A 60 -4.26 -11.45 -10.71
N THR A 61 -3.60 -10.37 -10.29
CA THR A 61 -3.10 -9.36 -11.22
C THR A 61 -1.83 -9.84 -11.93
N ARG A 62 -1.54 -9.29 -13.12
CA ARG A 62 -0.36 -9.71 -13.93
C ARG A 62 0.96 -9.51 -13.17
N GLU A 63 1.04 -8.47 -12.36
CA GLU A 63 2.20 -8.16 -11.52
C GLU A 63 2.38 -9.20 -10.41
N GLU A 64 1.31 -9.57 -9.70
CA GLU A 64 1.35 -10.64 -8.68
C GLU A 64 1.72 -12.00 -9.28
N LEU A 65 1.21 -12.31 -10.48
CA LEU A 65 1.59 -13.50 -11.24
C LEU A 65 3.08 -13.51 -11.57
N SER A 66 3.64 -12.36 -11.96
CA SER A 66 5.08 -12.23 -12.21
C SER A 66 5.89 -12.39 -10.92
N ASN A 67 5.43 -11.82 -9.82
CA ASN A 67 6.14 -11.89 -8.53
C ASN A 67 6.11 -13.31 -7.95
N MET A 68 4.98 -13.99 -8.02
CA MET A 68 4.85 -15.39 -7.58
C MET A 68 5.76 -16.33 -8.37
N LYS A 69 5.89 -16.12 -9.70
CA LYS A 69 6.82 -16.89 -10.54
C LYS A 69 8.28 -16.69 -10.14
N ARG A 70 8.67 -15.47 -9.75
CA ARG A 70 10.04 -15.18 -9.27
C ARG A 70 10.29 -15.91 -7.95
N ASN A 71 9.41 -15.73 -6.98
CA ASN A 71 9.52 -16.38 -5.68
C ASN A 71 9.59 -17.91 -5.82
N LEU A 72 8.77 -18.50 -6.69
CA LEU A 72 8.80 -19.94 -6.94
C LEU A 72 10.14 -20.40 -7.53
N ARG A 73 10.71 -19.62 -8.44
CA ARG A 73 12.04 -19.89 -9.00
C ARG A 73 13.14 -19.79 -7.94
N ASP A 74 13.07 -18.80 -7.07
CA ASP A 74 14.04 -18.60 -5.99
C ASP A 74 13.97 -19.72 -4.97
N LEU A 75 12.76 -20.11 -4.54
CA LEU A 75 12.55 -21.24 -3.64
C LEU A 75 13.03 -22.55 -4.27
N LYS A 76 12.74 -22.77 -5.56
CA LYS A 76 13.25 -23.93 -6.27
C LYS A 76 14.78 -23.95 -6.29
N SER A 77 15.42 -22.81 -6.55
CA SER A 77 16.88 -22.71 -6.54
C SER A 77 17.47 -23.01 -5.16
N GLN A 78 16.81 -22.61 -4.07
CA GLN A 78 17.26 -22.90 -2.71
C GLN A 78 17.13 -24.38 -2.37
N ILE A 79 16.03 -25.02 -2.77
CA ILE A 79 15.83 -26.45 -2.60
C ILE A 79 16.92 -27.21 -3.37
N ASP A 80 17.12 -26.89 -4.64
CA ASP A 80 18.14 -27.53 -5.47
C ASP A 80 19.55 -27.35 -4.85
N GLN A 81 19.86 -26.18 -4.27
CA GLN A 81 21.13 -25.95 -3.55
C GLN A 81 21.27 -26.82 -2.30
N LEU A 82 20.24 -26.89 -1.45
CA LEU A 82 20.26 -27.68 -0.22
C LEU A 82 20.34 -29.19 -0.52
N GLU A 83 19.64 -29.65 -1.55
CA GLU A 83 19.74 -31.04 -2.02
C GLU A 83 21.17 -31.36 -2.45
N ASN A 84 21.81 -30.49 -3.24
CA ASN A 84 23.20 -30.65 -3.64
C ASN A 84 24.18 -30.62 -2.44
N GLU A 85 23.95 -29.78 -1.44
CA GLU A 85 24.77 -29.74 -0.23
C GLU A 85 24.63 -31.02 0.61
N LEU A 86 23.41 -31.54 0.76
CA LEU A 86 23.16 -32.81 1.43
C LEU A 86 23.79 -33.98 0.68
N GLU A 87 23.69 -34.01 -0.65
CA GLU A 87 24.35 -35.03 -1.46
C GLU A 87 25.87 -34.97 -1.32
N LYS A 88 26.47 -33.77 -1.35
CA LYS A 88 27.90 -33.58 -1.10
C LYS A 88 28.31 -34.03 0.29
N ALA A 89 27.54 -33.68 1.32
CA ALA A 89 27.77 -34.12 2.70
C ALA A 89 27.64 -35.64 2.86
N ARG A 90 26.77 -36.27 2.07
CA ARG A 90 26.55 -37.72 2.06
C ARG A 90 27.59 -38.48 1.22
N SER A 91 28.13 -37.85 0.17
CA SER A 91 29.18 -38.41 -0.68
C SER A 91 30.59 -38.13 -0.19
N ALA A 92 30.77 -37.19 0.75
CA ALA A 92 32.02 -37.00 1.47
C ALA A 92 32.20 -38.19 2.44
N PRO A 93 33.16 -39.11 2.20
CA PRO A 93 33.28 -40.32 2.99
C PRO A 93 33.78 -39.99 4.39
N ALA A 94 33.14 -40.61 5.39
CA ALA A 94 33.61 -40.92 6.73
C ALA A 94 34.98 -40.30 7.14
N ALA A 95 34.96 -39.07 7.65
CA ALA A 95 35.93 -38.62 8.64
C ALA A 95 35.19 -38.51 9.99
N VAL A 96 35.76 -39.19 10.98
CA VAL A 96 35.23 -39.58 12.29
C VAL A 96 34.68 -38.40 13.13
N PRO A 97 33.68 -38.63 14.02
CA PRO A 97 32.66 -37.66 14.41
C PRO A 97 32.98 -36.91 15.71
N ALA A 98 32.52 -35.67 15.81
CA ALA A 98 32.49 -34.92 17.06
C ALA A 98 31.16 -34.15 17.21
N SER A 99 30.19 -34.80 17.85
CA SER A 99 29.14 -34.17 18.67
C SER A 99 28.50 -35.26 19.51
N PRO A 100 28.21 -35.04 20.82
CA PRO A 100 27.21 -34.04 21.17
C PRO A 100 27.37 -33.35 22.55
N SER A 101 26.98 -32.08 22.65
CA SER A 101 26.57 -31.51 23.95
C SER A 101 25.25 -30.77 23.80
N ASN A 102 24.16 -31.54 23.87
CA ASN A 102 22.83 -31.02 24.13
C ASN A 102 22.52 -31.29 25.61
N GLY A 103 22.87 -30.33 26.46
CA GLY A 103 22.63 -30.34 27.90
C GLY A 103 21.32 -29.66 28.23
N SER A 104 20.25 -30.44 28.32
CA SER A 104 19.00 -30.05 28.96
C SER A 104 19.24 -29.75 30.44
N SER A 105 19.04 -28.50 30.85
CA SER A 105 18.77 -28.16 32.25
C SER A 105 17.39 -27.50 32.32
N ALA A 106 16.40 -28.32 32.62
CA ALA A 106 15.13 -27.86 33.15
C ALA A 106 15.26 -27.65 34.67
N PRO A 107 14.68 -26.58 35.23
CA PRO A 107 14.13 -26.63 36.56
C PRO A 107 12.59 -26.56 36.51
N LYS A 108 12.00 -27.41 37.34
CA LYS A 108 10.58 -27.66 37.51
C LYS A 108 9.82 -26.46 38.13
N THR A 109 8.58 -26.34 37.67
CA THR A 109 7.37 -25.70 38.22
C THR A 109 7.30 -25.37 39.73
N ALA A 110 6.84 -24.15 40.07
CA ALA A 110 5.87 -23.88 41.15
C ALA A 110 5.21 -22.47 41.04
N ALA A 111 3.89 -22.47 40.82
CA ALA A 111 2.84 -21.56 41.33
C ALA A 111 2.87 -20.00 41.12
N LYS A 112 1.84 -19.56 40.36
CA LYS A 112 1.15 -18.23 40.16
C LYS A 112 0.65 -17.54 41.48
N PRO A 113 -0.03 -16.34 41.50
CA PRO A 113 -0.46 -15.42 40.42
C PRO A 113 -0.51 -13.87 40.74
N LYS A 114 -0.95 -13.09 39.71
CA LYS A 114 -1.62 -11.75 39.70
C LYS A 114 -0.68 -10.55 39.48
N ALA A 115 -0.98 -9.49 38.71
CA ALA A 115 -2.02 -9.16 37.73
C ALA A 115 -1.66 -7.77 37.16
N SER A 116 -1.62 -7.58 35.83
CA SER A 116 -1.90 -6.30 35.12
C SER A 116 -1.55 -6.51 33.63
N ALA A 117 -2.48 -6.98 32.81
CA ALA A 117 -3.50 -6.18 32.12
C ALA A 117 -2.92 -5.20 31.08
N LYS A 118 -3.07 -5.62 29.83
CA LYS A 118 -3.07 -4.85 28.57
C LYS A 118 -3.76 -3.49 28.71
N LYS A 119 -3.19 -2.44 28.08
CA LYS A 119 -3.91 -1.39 27.29
C LYS A 119 -2.89 -0.36 26.77
N SER A 120 -2.64 -0.29 25.45
CA SER A 120 -3.39 0.49 24.45
C SER A 120 -2.83 1.89 24.18
N VAL A 121 -2.41 2.10 22.94
CA VAL A 121 -2.82 3.21 22.04
C VAL A 121 -3.05 4.58 22.69
N LYS A 122 -2.10 5.52 22.49
CA LYS A 122 -2.32 6.98 22.41
C LYS A 122 -1.22 7.51 21.47
N LYS A 123 -1.48 7.92 20.22
CA LYS A 123 -2.17 9.14 19.74
C LYS A 123 -1.88 10.38 20.60
N SER A 124 -0.90 11.17 20.16
CA SER A 124 -0.64 12.55 20.59
C SER A 124 0.06 13.27 19.43
N VAL A 125 -0.64 13.70 18.38
CA VAL A 125 -1.11 15.10 18.23
C VAL A 125 -0.21 16.08 18.98
N LYS A 126 0.89 16.47 18.32
CA LYS A 126 1.80 17.53 18.76
C LYS A 126 1.19 18.89 18.40
N VAL A 127 0.29 19.39 19.25
CA VAL A 127 -0.16 20.79 19.26
C VAL A 127 0.84 21.56 20.12
N THR A 128 1.87 22.14 19.49
CA THR A 128 2.71 23.15 20.14
C THR A 128 2.04 24.52 20.02
N ARG A 129 1.20 24.81 21.00
CA ARG A 129 0.59 26.11 21.28
C ARG A 129 1.51 26.83 22.28
N LYS A 130 2.28 27.85 21.86
CA LYS A 130 2.85 28.90 22.73
C LYS A 130 3.62 29.99 21.94
N LYS A 131 2.98 31.15 21.75
CA LYS A 131 3.54 32.52 21.79
C LYS A 131 2.35 33.47 21.56
N LYS A 132 1.68 33.95 22.62
CA LYS A 132 1.99 35.22 23.32
C LYS A 132 2.24 36.37 22.33
N VAL A 133 1.17 37.03 21.90
CA VAL A 133 1.21 38.39 21.36
C VAL A 133 0.20 39.20 22.16
N THR A 134 0.69 39.83 23.21
CA THR A 134 0.05 40.93 23.92
C THR A 134 0.38 42.18 23.12
N VAL A 135 -0.56 42.76 22.38
CA VAL A 135 -0.38 44.12 21.81
C VAL A 135 -1.49 45.01 22.34
N LYS A 136 -1.07 45.74 23.38
CA LYS A 136 -1.46 47.09 23.82
C LYS A 136 -2.65 47.75 23.10
N ARG A 137 -3.65 48.06 23.93
CA ARG A 137 -4.54 49.22 23.79
C ARG A 137 -3.76 50.50 23.45
N LYS A 138 -4.22 51.24 22.45
CA LYS A 138 -4.15 52.72 22.30
C LYS A 138 -5.60 53.14 22.05
N THR A 139 -6.37 53.74 22.96
CA THR A 139 -6.42 55.16 23.37
C THR A 139 -6.15 56.16 22.26
N THR A 140 -7.22 56.82 21.78
CA THR A 140 -7.40 58.26 21.46
C THR A 140 -8.80 58.37 20.84
N LYS A 141 -9.81 58.86 21.58
CA LYS A 141 -10.22 60.26 21.77
C LYS A 141 -10.64 60.92 20.46
#